data_AF-A0A9K3I8Y5-F1
#
_entry.id   AF-A0A9K3I8Y5-F1
#
_cell.length_a   1.000
_cell.length_b   1.000
_cell.length_c   1.000
_cell.angle_alpha   90.00
_cell.angle_beta   90.00
_cell.angle_gamma   90.00
#
_symmetry.space_group_name_H-M   'P 1'
#
loop_
_entity.id
_entity.type
_entity.pdbx_description
1 polymer ?
#
loop_
_entity_poly.entity_id
_entity_poly.type
_entity_poly.pdbx_seq_one_letter_code
_entity_poly.pdbx_strand_id
1 'polypeptide(L)'
;MMSPSNLSQLLSNSIVVMVFGSNDYINNYLLPNIYDTSRTYTPDAFANLLLNRYATQIHALYSLGLRKFFLPGLGPLGCIPNQLATGQAPPGRCVDSVNQMLGPFNEGLKRLVGQFNGGSHPGAMFVYGNTYGVFGDIMNNPAGYGFTVRDRACCGIGRNQGQITCLPLATPCFNRDQYVFWDAFHPTQAANGVLAQRAYSGSNNDNFPMNVQQLAQTRL
;
A
#
# COMPACT_ATOMS: atom_id res chain seq x y z
N MET A 1 21.09 -10.16 27.86
CA MET A 1 20.21 -10.98 27.00
C MET A 1 18.79 -10.92 27.58
N MET A 2 17.75 -10.78 26.74
CA MET A 2 16.35 -10.79 27.20
C MET A 2 15.91 -12.20 27.60
N SER A 3 15.08 -12.32 28.63
CA SER A 3 14.43 -13.60 28.98
C SER A 3 13.35 -13.97 27.95
N PRO A 4 12.98 -15.26 27.84
CA PRO A 4 11.87 -15.69 26.99
C PRO A 4 10.55 -14.97 27.31
N SER A 5 10.25 -14.74 28.59
CA SER A 5 9.04 -14.00 29.00
C SER A 5 9.05 -12.55 28.51
N ASN A 6 10.19 -11.86 28.64
CA ASN A 6 10.35 -10.47 28.20
C ASN A 6 10.27 -10.39 26.67
N LEU A 7 10.79 -11.38 25.94
CA LEU A 7 10.67 -11.46 24.50
C LEU A 7 9.21 -11.66 24.06
N SER A 8 8.49 -12.62 24.65
CA SER A 8 7.08 -12.84 24.34
C SER A 8 6.23 -11.59 24.59
N GLN A 9 6.49 -10.88 25.70
CA GLN A 9 5.80 -9.64 26.03
C GLN A 9 6.16 -8.50 25.07
N LEU A 10 7.42 -8.40 24.63
CA LEU A 10 7.82 -7.42 23.62
C LEU A 10 7.11 -7.68 22.29
N LEU A 11 7.06 -8.94 21.84
CA LEU A 11 6.43 -9.32 20.58
C LEU A 11 4.92 -9.11 20.61
N SER A 12 4.23 -9.49 21.69
CA SER A 12 2.78 -9.30 21.77
C SER A 12 2.37 -7.82 21.82
N ASN A 13 3.22 -6.95 22.39
CA ASN A 13 2.97 -5.51 22.45
C ASN A 13 3.40 -4.74 21.20
N SER A 14 4.24 -5.33 20.35
CA SER A 14 4.71 -4.71 19.10
C SER A 14 3.64 -4.72 18.03
N ILE A 15 3.60 -3.67 17.21
CA ILE A 15 2.76 -3.60 16.00
C ILE A 15 3.62 -3.99 14.80
N VAL A 16 3.19 -5.02 14.08
CA VAL A 16 3.76 -5.41 12.79
C VAL A 16 3.07 -4.61 11.70
N VAL A 17 3.83 -3.91 10.88
CA VAL A 17 3.33 -3.25 9.67
C VAL A 17 3.78 -4.04 8.46
N MET A 18 2.84 -4.58 7.68
CA MET A 18 3.14 -5.40 6.50
C MET A 18 2.65 -4.68 5.24
N VAL A 19 3.58 -4.18 4.42
CA VAL A 19 3.26 -3.41 3.20
C VAL A 19 3.80 -4.17 1.99
N PHE A 20 2.95 -4.97 1.34
CA PHE A 20 3.34 -5.87 0.24
C PHE A 20 2.34 -5.83 -0.92
N GLY A 21 2.76 -6.33 -2.08
CA GLY A 21 1.91 -6.53 -3.26
C GLY A 21 2.22 -5.60 -4.43
N SER A 22 2.61 -4.33 -4.22
CA SER A 22 2.79 -3.38 -5.33
C SER A 22 3.82 -3.85 -6.36
N ASN A 23 4.91 -4.47 -5.91
CA ASN A 23 5.94 -5.03 -6.79
C ASN A 23 5.47 -6.28 -7.54
N ASP A 24 4.61 -7.11 -6.95
CA ASP A 24 4.02 -8.27 -7.62
C ASP A 24 3.17 -7.84 -8.83
N TYR A 25 2.57 -6.65 -8.79
CA TYR A 25 1.91 -6.07 -9.94
C TYR A 25 2.89 -5.34 -10.87
N ILE A 26 3.62 -4.32 -10.38
CA ILE A 26 4.43 -3.42 -11.21
C ILE A 26 5.63 -4.13 -11.84
N ASN A 27 6.34 -4.93 -11.05
CA ASN A 27 7.59 -5.58 -11.45
C ASN A 27 7.38 -7.04 -11.87
N ASN A 28 6.14 -7.46 -12.08
CA ASN A 28 5.83 -8.82 -12.54
C ASN A 28 4.57 -8.88 -13.41
N TYR A 29 3.37 -8.77 -12.83
CA TYR A 29 2.12 -8.95 -13.59
C TYR A 29 1.96 -7.95 -14.76
N LEU A 30 2.38 -6.70 -14.58
CA LEU A 30 2.27 -5.64 -15.59
C LEU A 30 3.43 -5.63 -16.60
N LEU A 31 4.31 -6.64 -16.57
CA LEU A 31 5.47 -6.77 -17.48
C LEU A 31 5.37 -8.05 -18.34
N PRO A 32 4.34 -8.19 -19.22
CA PRO A 32 4.09 -9.41 -20.00
C PRO A 32 5.20 -9.76 -21.02
N ASN A 33 6.10 -8.82 -21.31
CA ASN A 33 7.26 -9.06 -22.17
C ASN A 33 8.42 -9.72 -21.42
N ILE A 34 8.39 -9.73 -20.07
CA ILE A 34 9.45 -10.26 -19.21
C ILE A 34 8.94 -11.47 -18.42
N TYR A 35 7.68 -11.45 -17.99
CA TYR A 35 7.06 -12.50 -17.18
C TYR A 35 5.75 -12.99 -17.80
N ASP A 36 5.45 -14.29 -17.64
CA ASP A 36 4.21 -14.90 -18.13
C ASP A 36 3.02 -14.77 -17.17
N THR A 37 3.20 -14.13 -16.00
CA THR A 37 2.20 -14.10 -14.93
C THR A 37 0.81 -13.65 -15.39
N SER A 38 0.72 -12.58 -16.18
CA SER A 38 -0.57 -12.08 -16.70
C SER A 38 -1.15 -12.92 -17.84
N ARG A 39 -0.37 -13.84 -18.42
CA ARG A 39 -0.84 -14.85 -19.38
C ARG A 39 -1.34 -16.10 -18.65
N THR A 40 -0.77 -16.41 -17.48
CA THR A 40 -1.13 -17.57 -16.66
C THR A 40 -2.30 -17.31 -15.72
N TYR A 41 -2.39 -16.12 -15.13
CA TYR A 41 -3.38 -15.78 -14.12
C TYR A 41 -4.28 -14.64 -14.58
N THR A 42 -5.57 -14.75 -14.27
CA THR A 42 -6.49 -13.60 -14.27
C THR A 42 -6.20 -12.70 -13.07
N PRO A 43 -6.68 -11.43 -13.05
CA PRO A 43 -6.54 -10.55 -11.90
C PRO A 43 -6.98 -11.18 -10.58
N ASP A 44 -8.14 -11.83 -10.56
CA ASP A 44 -8.68 -12.52 -9.37
C ASP A 44 -7.81 -13.71 -8.94
N ALA A 45 -7.37 -14.53 -9.89
CA ALA A 45 -6.53 -15.69 -9.59
C ALA A 45 -5.17 -15.26 -9.03
N PHE A 46 -4.59 -14.18 -9.56
CA PHE A 46 -3.33 -13.64 -9.06
C PHE A 46 -3.50 -13.00 -7.68
N ALA A 47 -4.55 -12.21 -7.46
CA ALA A 47 -4.85 -11.66 -6.15
C ALA A 47 -5.01 -12.77 -5.09
N ASN A 48 -5.73 -13.85 -5.41
CA ASN A 48 -5.88 -15.00 -4.51
C ASN A 48 -4.54 -15.70 -4.23
N LEU A 49 -3.67 -15.85 -5.24
CA LEU A 49 -2.33 -16.39 -5.06
C LEU A 49 -1.52 -15.54 -4.06
N LEU A 50 -1.52 -14.22 -4.24
CA LEU A 50 -0.80 -13.30 -3.37
C LEU A 50 -1.36 -13.31 -1.94
N LEU A 51 -2.69 -13.29 -1.79
CA LEU A 51 -3.36 -13.32 -0.48
C LEU A 51 -3.08 -14.63 0.29
N ASN A 52 -3.03 -15.77 -0.41
CA ASN A 52 -2.67 -17.05 0.22
C ASN A 52 -1.22 -17.04 0.75
N ARG A 53 -0.29 -16.46 -0.02
CA ARG A 53 1.09 -16.28 0.45
C ARG A 53 1.17 -15.30 1.62
N TYR A 54 0.41 -14.21 1.54
CA TYR A 54 0.31 -13.21 2.60
C TYR A 54 -0.17 -13.85 3.91
N ALA A 55 -1.28 -14.60 3.87
CA ALA A 55 -1.83 -15.30 5.02
C ALA A 55 -0.81 -16.26 5.66
N THR A 56 -0.02 -16.97 4.83
CA THR A 56 1.04 -17.86 5.32
C THR A 56 2.10 -17.10 6.12
N GLN A 57 2.53 -15.92 5.65
CA GLN A 57 3.50 -15.09 6.40
C GLN A 57 2.91 -14.56 7.71
N ILE A 58 1.63 -14.17 7.69
CA ILE A 58 0.92 -13.75 8.91
C ILE A 58 0.86 -14.89 9.93
N HIS A 59 0.51 -16.10 9.50
CA HIS A 59 0.49 -17.28 10.37
C HIS A 59 1.86 -17.56 11.00
N ALA A 60 2.94 -17.42 10.23
CA ALA A 60 4.30 -17.59 10.75
C ALA A 60 4.64 -16.55 11.82
N LEU A 61 4.37 -15.27 11.55
CA LEU A 61 4.61 -14.18 12.51
C LEU A 61 3.75 -14.30 13.77
N TYR A 62 2.48 -14.66 13.61
CA TYR A 62 1.60 -14.96 14.73
C TYR A 62 2.13 -16.13 15.58
N SER A 63 2.64 -17.19 14.94
CA SER A 63 3.22 -18.35 15.65
C SER A 63 4.46 -17.98 16.48
N LEU A 64 5.16 -16.89 16.14
CA LEU A 64 6.29 -16.37 16.90
C LEU A 64 5.89 -15.54 18.14
N GLY A 65 4.60 -15.23 18.31
CA GLY A 65 4.11 -14.45 19.46
C GLY A 65 3.67 -13.02 19.13
N LEU A 66 3.73 -12.60 17.87
CA LEU A 66 3.20 -11.30 17.44
C LEU A 66 1.67 -11.30 17.49
N ARG A 67 1.08 -10.21 17.97
CA ARG A 67 -0.36 -10.12 18.20
C ARG A 67 -1.04 -8.90 17.58
N LYS A 68 -0.31 -7.86 17.19
CA LYS A 68 -0.89 -6.66 16.58
C LYS A 68 -0.38 -6.48 15.16
N PHE A 69 -1.28 -6.43 14.19
CA PHE A 69 -0.95 -6.37 12.77
C PHE A 69 -1.68 -5.22 12.09
N PHE A 70 -0.93 -4.36 11.40
CA PHE A 70 -1.46 -3.37 10.48
C PHE A 70 -1.10 -3.77 9.04
N LEU A 71 -2.14 -3.99 8.24
CA LEU A 71 -2.10 -4.56 6.90
C LEU A 71 -2.68 -3.56 5.89
N PRO A 72 -1.92 -2.54 5.48
CA PRO A 72 -2.36 -1.62 4.44
C PRO A 72 -2.50 -2.33 3.08
N GLY A 73 -3.60 -2.06 2.38
CA GLY A 73 -3.81 -2.45 1.00
C GLY A 73 -2.96 -1.65 0.01
N LEU A 74 -3.08 -1.99 -1.27
CA LEU A 74 -2.42 -1.32 -2.39
C LEU A 74 -3.03 0.04 -2.65
N GLY A 75 -2.18 1.04 -2.94
CA GLY A 75 -2.62 2.30 -3.55
C GLY A 75 -3.03 2.12 -5.03
N PRO A 76 -3.62 3.15 -5.65
CA PRO A 76 -4.05 3.10 -7.04
C PRO A 76 -2.85 3.14 -8.00
N LEU A 77 -2.30 1.98 -8.33
CA LEU A 77 -1.06 1.88 -9.12
C LEU A 77 -1.19 2.48 -10.53
N GLY A 78 -2.40 2.50 -11.11
CA GLY A 78 -2.64 3.14 -12.40
C GLY A 78 -2.44 4.65 -12.38
N CYS A 79 -2.32 5.27 -11.21
CA CYS A 79 -2.07 6.70 -11.04
C CYS A 79 -0.59 7.05 -10.89
N ILE A 80 0.30 6.07 -10.71
CA ILE A 80 1.73 6.38 -10.51
C ILE A 80 2.34 6.90 -11.83
N PRO A 81 3.36 7.77 -11.75
CA PRO A 81 3.94 8.37 -12.96
C PRO A 81 4.42 7.35 -13.99
N ASN A 82 4.96 6.20 -13.57
CA ASN A 82 5.36 5.12 -14.46
C ASN A 82 4.20 4.57 -15.30
N GLN A 83 3.03 4.35 -14.69
CA GLN A 83 1.86 3.84 -15.41
C GLN A 83 1.25 4.93 -16.31
N LEU A 84 1.23 6.19 -15.86
CA LEU A 84 0.82 7.32 -16.71
C LEU A 84 1.72 7.50 -17.94
N ALA A 85 3.02 7.21 -17.79
CA ALA A 85 4.01 7.32 -18.86
C ALA A 85 3.80 6.32 -20.00
N THR A 86 3.06 5.23 -19.78
CA THR A 86 2.67 4.28 -20.85
C THR A 86 1.77 4.92 -21.91
N GLY A 87 1.07 6.00 -21.55
CA GLY A 87 0.15 6.69 -22.43
C GLY A 87 -1.19 6.00 -22.68
N GLN A 88 -1.51 4.95 -21.92
CA GLN A 88 -2.77 4.22 -22.04
C GLN A 88 -3.97 4.98 -21.48
N ALA A 89 -3.74 5.94 -20.57
CA ALA A 89 -4.81 6.75 -19.98
C ALA A 89 -5.04 8.07 -20.74
N PRO A 90 -6.31 8.55 -20.83
CA PRO A 90 -6.61 9.90 -21.26
C PRO A 90 -5.91 10.96 -20.37
N PRO A 91 -5.70 12.20 -20.88
CA PRO A 91 -5.15 13.29 -20.08
C PRO A 91 -5.91 13.51 -18.77
N GLY A 92 -5.18 13.63 -17.66
CA GLY A 92 -5.75 13.86 -16.33
C GLY A 92 -6.41 12.64 -15.68
N ARG A 93 -6.35 11.46 -16.31
CA ARG A 93 -6.88 10.19 -15.79
C ARG A 93 -5.76 9.23 -15.41
N CYS A 94 -6.07 8.33 -14.48
CA CYS A 94 -5.23 7.17 -14.20
C CYS A 94 -5.50 6.06 -15.22
N VAL A 95 -4.62 5.06 -15.28
CA VAL A 95 -4.86 3.85 -16.07
C VAL A 95 -5.92 2.99 -15.38
N ASP A 96 -7.17 3.13 -15.81
CA ASP A 96 -8.34 2.53 -15.15
C ASP A 96 -8.25 0.98 -15.10
N SER A 97 -7.74 0.34 -16.15
CA SER A 97 -7.55 -1.12 -16.19
C SER A 97 -6.58 -1.63 -15.13
N VAL A 98 -5.50 -0.87 -14.85
CA VAL A 98 -4.54 -1.20 -13.78
C VAL A 98 -5.21 -1.05 -12.43
N ASN A 99 -5.98 0.03 -12.20
CA ASN A 99 -6.67 0.23 -10.93
C ASN A 99 -7.76 -0.82 -10.65
N GLN A 100 -8.52 -1.21 -11.67
CA GLN A 100 -9.55 -2.26 -11.55
C GLN A 100 -8.95 -3.63 -11.15
N MET A 101 -7.78 -3.96 -11.68
CA MET A 101 -7.07 -5.21 -11.39
C MET A 101 -6.68 -5.38 -9.91
N LEU A 102 -6.54 -4.27 -9.16
CA LEU A 102 -6.11 -4.30 -7.75
C LEU A 102 -7.26 -4.57 -6.78
N GLY A 103 -8.52 -4.39 -7.23
CA GLY A 103 -9.72 -4.54 -6.42
C GLY A 103 -9.77 -5.88 -5.67
N PRO A 104 -9.63 -7.02 -6.38
CA PRO A 104 -9.68 -8.34 -5.75
C PRO A 104 -8.67 -8.52 -4.60
N PHE A 105 -7.46 -7.96 -4.73
CA PHE A 105 -6.45 -8.03 -3.67
C PHE A 105 -6.85 -7.20 -2.45
N ASN A 106 -7.24 -5.94 -2.64
CA ASN A 106 -7.59 -5.04 -1.54
C ASN A 106 -8.82 -5.52 -0.78
N GLU A 107 -9.87 -5.93 -1.50
CA GLU A 107 -11.07 -6.49 -0.88
C GLU A 107 -10.78 -7.82 -0.18
N GLY A 108 -9.96 -8.68 -0.80
CA GLY A 108 -9.55 -9.95 -0.21
C GLY A 108 -8.72 -9.77 1.06
N LEU A 109 -7.81 -8.80 1.11
CA LEU A 109 -7.04 -8.49 2.31
C LEU A 109 -7.94 -8.00 3.44
N LYS A 110 -8.94 -7.15 3.13
CA LYS A 110 -9.94 -6.73 4.12
C LYS A 110 -10.79 -7.90 4.62
N ARG A 111 -11.17 -8.84 3.75
CA ARG A 111 -11.86 -10.08 4.15
C ARG A 111 -10.99 -10.95 5.06
N LEU A 112 -9.69 -11.13 4.76
CA LEU A 112 -8.75 -11.86 5.62
C LEU A 112 -8.68 -11.23 7.01
N VAL A 113 -8.60 -9.91 7.12
CA VAL A 113 -8.66 -9.20 8.41
C VAL A 113 -9.92 -9.56 9.20
N GLY A 114 -11.09 -9.57 8.53
CA GLY A 114 -12.34 -10.00 9.14
C GLY A 114 -12.31 -11.46 9.64
N GLN A 115 -11.76 -12.38 8.84
CA GLN A 115 -11.63 -13.80 9.20
C GLN A 115 -10.63 -14.02 10.35
N PHE A 116 -9.55 -13.27 10.39
CA PHE A 116 -8.54 -13.34 11.44
C PHE A 116 -9.09 -12.86 12.78
N ASN A 117 -9.73 -11.69 12.78
CA ASN A 117 -10.42 -11.16 13.95
C ASN A 117 -11.66 -12.00 14.34
N GLY A 118 -12.23 -12.77 13.41
CA GLY A 118 -13.41 -13.64 13.61
C GLY A 118 -13.12 -14.98 14.30
N GLY A 119 -11.90 -15.21 14.80
CA GLY A 119 -11.57 -16.36 15.65
C GLY A 119 -10.51 -17.32 15.12
N SER A 120 -10.01 -17.14 13.89
CA SER A 120 -8.91 -17.97 13.38
C SER A 120 -7.56 -17.66 14.03
N HIS A 121 -7.42 -16.49 14.68
CA HIS A 121 -6.20 -16.04 15.36
C HIS A 121 -6.51 -15.48 16.76
N PRO A 122 -6.89 -16.35 17.71
CA PRO A 122 -7.30 -15.91 19.04
C PRO A 122 -6.17 -15.13 19.75
N GLY A 123 -6.55 -14.03 20.41
CA GLY A 123 -5.60 -13.16 21.13
C GLY A 123 -4.75 -12.25 20.24
N ALA A 124 -4.99 -12.23 18.92
CA ALA A 124 -4.39 -11.27 18.00
C ALA A 124 -5.44 -10.31 17.43
N MET A 125 -4.96 -9.16 16.98
CA MET A 125 -5.75 -8.11 16.33
C MET A 125 -5.12 -7.70 15.00
N PHE A 126 -5.98 -7.61 14.00
CA PHE A 126 -5.61 -7.25 12.64
C PHE A 126 -6.38 -5.99 12.23
N VAL A 127 -5.68 -5.07 11.59
CA VAL A 127 -6.23 -3.83 11.05
C VAL A 127 -5.89 -3.74 9.57
N TYR A 128 -6.90 -3.60 8.73
CA TYR A 128 -6.76 -3.25 7.32
C TYR A 128 -6.62 -1.74 7.16
N GLY A 129 -5.60 -1.28 6.44
CA GLY A 129 -5.46 0.11 6.02
C GLY A 129 -5.93 0.32 4.59
N ASN A 130 -6.91 1.20 4.37
CA ASN A 130 -7.47 1.52 3.06
C ASN A 130 -6.61 2.53 2.29
N THR A 131 -5.36 2.15 1.99
CA THR A 131 -4.43 2.99 1.22
C THR A 131 -5.02 3.45 -0.10
N TYR A 132 -5.76 2.57 -0.80
CA TYR A 132 -6.44 2.90 -2.06
C TYR A 132 -7.39 4.08 -1.90
N GLY A 133 -8.27 4.03 -0.88
CA GLY A 133 -9.23 5.09 -0.61
C GLY A 133 -8.57 6.40 -0.22
N VAL A 134 -7.59 6.37 0.68
CA VAL A 134 -6.88 7.58 1.13
C VAL A 134 -6.10 8.23 -0.02
N PHE A 135 -5.38 7.44 -0.80
CA PHE A 135 -4.65 7.96 -1.96
C PHE A 135 -5.62 8.47 -3.05
N GLY A 136 -6.76 7.80 -3.23
CA GLY A 136 -7.83 8.27 -4.12
C GLY A 136 -8.38 9.65 -3.70
N ASP A 137 -8.54 9.88 -2.40
CA ASP A 137 -8.94 11.18 -1.85
C ASP A 137 -7.87 12.26 -2.10
N ILE A 138 -6.58 11.95 -1.88
CA ILE A 138 -5.47 12.84 -2.28
C ILE A 138 -5.54 13.18 -3.77
N MET A 139 -5.75 12.17 -4.62
CA MET A 139 -5.79 12.37 -6.06
C MET A 139 -7.01 13.18 -6.49
N ASN A 140 -8.17 13.02 -5.86
CA ASN A 140 -9.39 13.76 -6.22
C ASN A 140 -9.43 15.17 -5.64
N ASN A 141 -8.85 15.38 -4.45
CA ASN A 141 -8.89 16.63 -3.70
C ASN A 141 -7.47 17.17 -3.36
N PRO A 142 -6.54 17.25 -4.32
CA PRO A 142 -5.11 17.49 -4.04
C PRO A 142 -4.86 18.83 -3.32
N ALA A 143 -5.61 19.88 -3.69
CA ALA A 143 -5.48 21.21 -3.08
C ALA A 143 -5.83 21.20 -1.58
N GLY A 144 -6.76 20.34 -1.13
CA GLY A 144 -7.10 20.19 0.28
C GLY A 144 -5.95 19.65 1.13
N TYR A 145 -4.95 19.05 0.48
CA TYR A 145 -3.74 18.51 1.09
C TYR A 145 -2.48 19.34 0.77
N GLY A 146 -2.63 20.48 0.09
CA GLY A 146 -1.50 21.33 -0.33
C GLY A 146 -0.77 20.86 -1.60
N PHE A 147 -1.28 19.83 -2.28
CA PHE A 147 -0.70 19.37 -3.55
C PHE A 147 -1.24 20.16 -4.74
N THR A 148 -0.33 20.55 -5.63
CA THR A 148 -0.66 21.18 -6.92
C THR A 148 -0.26 20.30 -8.10
N VAL A 149 0.62 19.32 -7.88
CA VAL A 149 1.12 18.42 -8.92
C VAL A 149 0.85 16.96 -8.54
N ARG A 150 -0.11 16.33 -9.23
CA ARG A 150 -0.52 14.94 -8.99
C ARG A 150 -0.25 13.99 -10.15
N ASP A 151 0.13 14.52 -11.31
CA ASP A 151 0.19 13.76 -12.57
C ASP A 151 1.63 13.46 -13.01
N ARG A 152 2.65 13.95 -12.31
CA ARG A 152 4.06 13.72 -12.65
C ARG A 152 4.93 13.65 -11.39
N ALA A 153 6.07 12.99 -11.51
CA ALA A 153 7.05 12.94 -10.43
C ALA A 153 7.74 14.30 -10.23
N CYS A 154 8.34 14.49 -9.06
CA CYS A 154 9.24 15.60 -8.76
C CYS A 154 10.65 15.37 -9.32
N CYS A 155 11.09 14.11 -9.41
CA CYS A 155 12.36 13.70 -9.98
C CYS A 155 12.16 12.50 -10.92
N GLY A 156 12.50 12.68 -12.18
CA GLY A 156 12.47 11.61 -13.18
C GLY A 156 12.59 12.16 -14.58
N ILE A 157 12.64 11.27 -15.57
CA ILE A 157 12.89 11.63 -16.97
C ILE A 157 11.72 11.15 -17.84
N GLY A 158 11.44 11.93 -18.88
CA GLY A 158 10.46 11.59 -19.91
C GLY A 158 9.03 11.95 -19.51
N ARG A 159 8.08 11.29 -20.19
CA ARG A 159 6.64 11.50 -20.00
C ARG A 159 6.25 11.30 -18.53
N ASN A 160 5.49 12.26 -17.98
CA ASN A 160 5.09 12.32 -16.57
C ASN A 160 6.26 12.24 -15.57
N GLN A 161 7.52 12.43 -16.02
CA GLN A 161 8.73 12.09 -15.24
C GLN A 161 8.71 10.64 -14.71
N GLY A 162 8.06 9.73 -15.43
CA GLY A 162 7.80 8.36 -15.00
C GLY A 162 8.42 7.27 -15.88
N GLN A 163 9.01 7.62 -17.03
CA GLN A 163 9.65 6.62 -17.91
C GLN A 163 10.94 6.09 -17.29
N ILE A 164 11.72 6.98 -16.69
CA ILE A 164 12.92 6.64 -15.92
C ILE A 164 12.78 7.29 -14.56
N THR A 165 12.93 6.48 -13.51
CA THR A 165 12.88 6.96 -12.13
C THR A 165 14.00 7.96 -11.82
N CYS A 166 13.97 8.55 -10.64
CA CYS A 166 15.01 9.48 -10.19
C CYS A 166 16.39 8.80 -10.20
N LEU A 167 17.36 9.39 -10.91
CA LEU A 167 18.72 8.88 -11.01
C LEU A 167 19.65 9.56 -9.99
N PRO A 168 20.77 8.92 -9.62
CA PRO A 168 21.80 9.58 -8.81
C PRO A 168 22.23 10.91 -9.44
N LEU A 169 22.40 11.93 -8.59
CA LEU A 169 22.79 13.31 -8.98
C LEU A 169 21.76 14.06 -9.85
N ALA A 170 20.58 13.50 -10.12
CA ALA A 170 19.50 14.24 -10.76
C ALA A 170 19.04 15.38 -9.84
N THR A 171 18.82 16.57 -10.42
CA THR A 171 18.24 17.70 -9.68
C THR A 171 16.73 17.51 -9.59
N PRO A 172 16.17 17.26 -8.40
CA PRO A 172 14.72 17.16 -8.21
C PRO A 172 14.06 18.55 -8.30
N CYS A 173 12.73 18.57 -8.39
CA CYS A 173 11.94 19.79 -8.28
C CYS A 173 12.21 20.56 -6.97
N PHE A 174 12.00 21.89 -6.97
CA PHE A 174 12.20 22.72 -5.78
C PHE A 174 11.08 22.51 -4.72
N ASN A 175 9.82 22.57 -5.13
CA ASN A 175 8.64 22.57 -4.25
C ASN A 175 8.08 21.16 -3.99
N ARG A 176 8.90 20.28 -3.38
CA ARG A 176 8.58 18.85 -3.18
C ARG A 176 7.27 18.61 -2.42
N ASP A 177 6.93 19.50 -1.49
CA ASP A 177 5.72 19.37 -0.67
C ASP A 177 4.42 19.62 -1.46
N GLN A 178 4.52 20.16 -2.68
CA GLN A 178 3.39 20.38 -3.57
C GLN A 178 3.18 19.22 -4.56
N TYR A 179 4.07 18.22 -4.56
CA TYR A 179 4.01 17.06 -5.44
C TYR A 179 3.47 15.85 -4.68
N VAL A 180 2.57 15.08 -5.31
CA VAL A 180 2.13 13.79 -4.78
C VAL A 180 3.23 12.74 -4.91
N PHE A 181 3.96 12.73 -6.03
CA PHE A 181 4.96 11.71 -6.35
C PHE A 181 6.39 12.25 -6.32
N TRP A 182 7.28 11.51 -5.64
CA TRP A 182 8.70 11.78 -5.61
C TRP A 182 9.37 11.36 -6.92
N ASP A 183 9.17 10.10 -7.31
CA ASP A 183 9.77 9.48 -8.49
C ASP A 183 8.71 8.74 -9.32
N ALA A 184 9.15 7.84 -10.22
CA ALA A 184 8.26 7.10 -11.11
C ALA A 184 7.22 6.22 -10.39
N PHE A 185 7.43 5.89 -9.11
CA PHE A 185 6.62 4.93 -8.36
C PHE A 185 6.16 5.46 -6.99
N HIS A 186 7.04 6.20 -6.30
CA HIS A 186 6.89 6.47 -4.88
C HIS A 186 6.27 7.84 -4.59
N PRO A 187 5.42 7.94 -3.56
CA PRO A 187 4.91 9.23 -3.08
C PRO A 187 6.01 10.09 -2.43
N THR A 188 5.80 11.40 -2.39
CA THR A 188 6.66 12.33 -1.64
C THR A 188 6.54 12.12 -0.13
N GLN A 189 7.46 12.72 0.64
CA GLN A 189 7.34 12.78 2.09
C GLN A 189 6.02 13.43 2.53
N ALA A 190 5.58 14.51 1.86
CA ALA A 190 4.31 15.17 2.16
C ALA A 190 3.11 14.23 1.96
N ALA A 191 3.06 13.50 0.84
CA ALA A 191 2.00 12.51 0.60
C ALA A 191 2.05 11.35 1.62
N ASN A 192 3.24 10.85 1.96
CA ASN A 192 3.40 9.85 3.01
C ASN A 192 2.97 10.36 4.38
N GLY A 193 3.17 11.65 4.69
CA GLY A 193 2.70 12.27 5.92
C GLY A 193 1.18 12.20 6.07
N VAL A 194 0.45 12.46 4.97
CA VAL A 194 -1.01 12.31 4.93
C VAL A 194 -1.42 10.84 5.12
N LEU A 195 -0.79 9.90 4.39
CA LEU A 195 -1.09 8.46 4.52
C LEU A 195 -0.84 7.96 5.95
N ALA A 196 0.28 8.35 6.56
CA ALA A 196 0.64 7.97 7.92
C ALA A 196 -0.35 8.53 8.95
N GLN A 197 -0.78 9.79 8.80
CA GLN A 197 -1.81 10.36 9.66
C GLN A 197 -3.13 9.58 9.54
N ARG A 198 -3.55 9.28 8.31
CA ARG A 198 -4.83 8.62 8.04
C ARG A 198 -4.82 7.17 8.53
N ALA A 199 -3.67 6.49 8.45
CA ALA A 199 -3.47 5.19 9.09
C ALA A 199 -3.50 5.28 10.62
N TYR A 200 -2.85 6.30 11.20
CA TYR A 200 -2.68 6.43 12.65
C TYR A 200 -3.98 6.77 13.37
N SER A 201 -4.65 7.84 12.94
CA SER A 201 -5.82 8.41 13.63
C SER A 201 -7.02 8.63 12.70
N GLY A 202 -6.99 8.07 11.49
CA GLY A 202 -8.11 8.18 10.55
C GLY A 202 -9.35 7.40 10.98
N SER A 203 -10.42 7.59 10.21
CA SER A 203 -11.74 7.02 10.48
C SER A 203 -11.82 5.54 10.12
N ASN A 204 -12.96 4.91 10.40
CA ASN A 204 -13.24 3.53 9.96
C ASN A 204 -13.41 3.37 8.44
N ASN A 205 -13.44 4.47 7.68
CA ASN A 205 -13.37 4.43 6.22
C ASN A 205 -11.92 4.26 5.73
N ASP A 206 -10.96 4.76 6.52
CA ASP A 206 -9.53 4.68 6.23
C ASP A 206 -8.93 3.40 6.82
N ASN A 207 -9.49 2.88 7.91
CA ASN A 207 -8.99 1.71 8.61
C ASN A 207 -10.13 0.79 9.01
N PHE A 208 -9.90 -0.51 9.07
CA PHE A 208 -10.93 -1.47 9.52
C PHE A 208 -10.32 -2.56 10.41
N PRO A 209 -10.89 -2.86 11.59
CA PRO A 209 -12.08 -2.25 12.19
C PRO A 209 -11.79 -0.99 13.03
N MET A 210 -10.52 -0.65 13.23
CA MET A 210 -10.05 0.45 14.06
C MET A 210 -8.76 1.05 13.44
N ASN A 211 -8.29 2.19 13.91
CA ASN A 211 -7.01 2.77 13.44
C ASN A 211 -5.80 2.31 14.26
N VAL A 212 -4.58 2.65 13.82
CA VAL A 212 -3.34 2.19 14.47
C VAL A 212 -3.19 2.75 15.88
N GLN A 213 -3.69 3.96 16.16
CA GLN A 213 -3.69 4.52 17.51
C GLN A 213 -4.53 3.66 18.48
N GLN A 214 -5.73 3.25 18.06
CA GLN A 214 -6.59 2.37 18.85
C GLN A 214 -5.95 0.98 19.04
N LEU A 215 -5.34 0.42 17.99
CA LEU A 215 -4.60 -0.86 18.06
C LEU A 215 -3.43 -0.79 19.06
N ALA A 216 -2.71 0.32 19.10
CA ALA A 216 -1.61 0.53 20.04
C ALA A 216 -2.10 0.50 21.50
N GLN A 217 -3.29 1.03 21.76
CA GLN A 217 -3.90 1.09 23.08
C GLN A 217 -4.54 -0.23 23.53
N THR A 218 -4.79 -1.17 22.62
CA THR A 218 -5.37 -2.46 23.00
C THR A 218 -4.42 -3.27 23.87
N ARG A 219 -4.95 -3.83 24.97
CA ARG A 219 -4.28 -4.82 25.80
C ARG A 219 -4.85 -6.19 25.41
N LEU A 220 -3.96 -7.08 24.99
CA LEU A 220 -4.25 -8.45 24.53
C LEU A 220 -3.80 -9.45 25.60
#